data_AF-A0A843T5C2-F1
#
_entry.id   AF-A0A843T5C2-F1
#
_cell.length_a   1.000
_cell.length_b   1.000
_cell.length_c   1.000
_cell.angle_alpha   90.00
_cell.angle_beta   90.00
_cell.angle_gamma   90.00
#
_symmetry.space_group_name_H-M   'P 1'
#
loop_
_entity.id
_entity.type
_entity.pdbx_description
1 polymer ?
#
loop_
_entity_poly.entity_id
_entity_poly.type
_entity_poly.pdbx_seq_one_letter_code
_entity_poly.pdbx_strand_id
1 'polypeptide(L)'
;MTTIRMELGAQALSGLHRPVVGEGGFQFFLRKLQKQVVDGNTLILTGEDIERLARHVHDYGQGGFQGRLDAVLRELSGLARVLAPLAA
;
A
#
# COMPACT_ATOMS: atom_id res chain seq x y z
N MET A 1 -5.07 5.94 -18.29
CA MET A 1 -4.88 5.46 -16.91
C MET A 1 -3.40 5.44 -16.60
N THR A 2 -2.97 6.17 -15.58
CA THR A 2 -1.56 6.21 -15.16
C THR A 2 -1.27 4.99 -14.30
N THR A 3 -0.17 4.30 -14.58
CA THR A 3 0.28 3.12 -13.83
C THR A 3 1.71 3.35 -13.37
N ILE A 4 1.97 3.14 -12.09
CA ILE A 4 3.30 3.22 -11.48
C ILE A 4 3.78 1.81 -11.18
N ARG A 5 5.04 1.55 -11.50
CA ARG A 5 5.74 0.33 -11.11
C ARG A 5 6.77 0.70 -10.07
N MET A 6 6.82 -0.07 -8.99
CA MET A 6 7.83 0.09 -7.94
C MET A 6 8.38 -1.27 -7.54
N GLU A 7 9.66 -1.32 -7.21
CA GLU A 7 10.23 -2.49 -6.55
C GLU A 7 10.03 -2.37 -5.03
N LEU A 8 9.59 -3.45 -4.41
CA LEU A 8 9.44 -3.56 -2.96
C LEU A 8 10.72 -4.14 -2.34
N GLY A 9 11.16 -3.53 -1.24
CA GLY A 9 12.19 -4.13 -0.41
C GLY A 9 11.71 -5.42 0.25
N ALA A 10 12.64 -6.29 0.67
CA ALA A 10 12.30 -7.59 1.29
C ALA A 10 11.38 -7.45 2.53
N GLN A 11 11.54 -6.38 3.31
CA GLN A 11 10.67 -6.12 4.47
C GLN A 11 9.25 -5.70 4.06
N ALA A 12 9.11 -4.82 3.07
CA ALA A 12 7.80 -4.42 2.57
C ALA A 12 7.09 -5.56 1.84
N LEU A 13 7.82 -6.33 1.03
CA LEU A 13 7.29 -7.52 0.38
C LEU A 13 6.79 -8.54 1.42
N SER A 14 7.60 -8.85 2.43
CA SER A 14 7.22 -9.74 3.53
C SER A 14 5.99 -9.21 4.27
N GLY A 15 5.96 -7.92 4.59
CA GLY A 15 4.85 -7.27 5.26
C GLY A 15 3.56 -7.33 4.44
N LEU A 16 3.65 -7.10 3.13
CA LEU A 16 2.52 -7.10 2.21
C LEU A 16 1.94 -8.51 2.05
N HIS A 17 2.78 -9.56 1.99
CA HIS A 17 2.33 -10.95 1.85
C HIS A 17 1.77 -11.59 3.13
N ARG A 18 1.80 -10.90 4.26
CA ARG A 18 1.23 -11.44 5.49
C ARG A 18 -0.29 -11.72 5.30
N PRO A 19 -0.83 -12.83 5.86
CA PRO A 19 -2.23 -13.20 5.67
C PRO A 19 -3.20 -12.10 6.10
N VAL A 20 -4.07 -11.62 5.20
CA VAL A 20 -5.06 -10.59 5.54
C VAL A 20 -6.24 -11.23 6.25
N VAL A 21 -6.41 -10.93 7.55
CA VAL A 21 -7.50 -11.44 8.40
C VAL A 21 -8.62 -10.41 8.47
N GLY A 22 -9.87 -10.87 8.35
CA GLY A 22 -11.07 -10.04 8.43
C GLY A 22 -11.62 -9.57 7.08
N GLU A 23 -12.78 -8.94 7.17
CA GLU A 23 -13.57 -8.47 6.04
C GLU A 23 -13.84 -6.97 6.21
N GLY A 24 -13.40 -6.19 5.23
CA GLY A 24 -13.46 -4.73 5.31
C GLY A 24 -12.77 -4.09 4.11
N GLY A 25 -13.12 -2.83 3.83
CA GLY A 25 -12.67 -2.11 2.64
C GLY A 25 -11.14 -2.06 2.50
N PHE A 26 -10.43 -1.98 3.61
CA PHE A 26 -8.97 -1.99 3.61
C PHE A 26 -8.38 -3.40 3.42
N GLN A 27 -8.97 -4.43 4.01
CA GLN A 27 -8.56 -5.82 3.81
C GLN A 27 -8.71 -6.23 2.35
N PHE A 28 -9.80 -5.80 1.69
CA PHE A 28 -9.96 -5.95 0.25
C PHE A 28 -8.86 -5.24 -0.54
N PHE A 29 -8.48 -4.03 -0.11
CA PHE A 29 -7.41 -3.28 -0.76
C PHE A 29 -6.04 -3.95 -0.60
N LEU A 30 -5.68 -4.42 0.60
CA LEU A 30 -4.44 -5.19 0.80
C LEU A 30 -4.38 -6.45 -0.06
N ARG A 31 -5.49 -7.20 -0.14
CA ARG A 31 -5.58 -8.38 -1.03
C ARG A 31 -5.44 -8.01 -2.50
N LYS A 32 -5.90 -6.82 -2.91
CA LYS A 32 -5.67 -6.28 -4.25
C LYS A 32 -4.18 -6.01 -4.47
N LEU A 33 -3.53 -5.30 -3.56
CA LEU A 33 -2.10 -4.98 -3.63
C LEU A 33 -1.24 -6.25 -3.69
N GLN A 34 -1.55 -7.28 -2.88
CA GLN A 34 -0.89 -8.58 -2.93
C GLN A 34 -0.96 -9.23 -4.33
N LYS A 35 -2.10 -9.12 -5.02
CA LYS A 35 -2.29 -9.65 -6.38
C LYS A 35 -1.60 -8.81 -7.46
N GLN A 36 -1.25 -7.57 -7.15
CA GLN A 36 -0.57 -6.65 -8.06
C GLN A 36 0.96 -6.73 -7.95
N VAL A 37 1.48 -7.58 -7.04
CA VAL A 37 2.90 -7.94 -7.02
C VAL A 37 3.18 -8.92 -8.15
N VAL A 38 4.06 -8.52 -9.06
CA VAL A 38 4.58 -9.32 -10.18
C VAL A 38 6.09 -9.50 -10.01
N ASP A 39 6.67 -10.44 -10.76
CA ASP A 39 8.12 -10.66 -10.82
C ASP A 39 8.77 -10.86 -9.44
N GLY A 40 7.99 -11.32 -8.46
CA GLY A 40 8.42 -11.60 -7.08
C GLY A 40 8.54 -10.40 -6.16
N ASN A 41 8.74 -9.18 -6.67
CA ASN A 41 8.92 -7.99 -5.84
C ASN A 41 8.39 -6.68 -6.45
N THR A 42 7.82 -6.69 -7.64
CA THR A 42 7.40 -5.48 -8.34
C THR A 42 5.92 -5.22 -8.12
N LEU A 43 5.58 -4.13 -7.45
CA LEU A 43 4.19 -3.72 -7.24
C LEU A 43 3.74 -2.77 -8.36
N ILE A 44 2.60 -3.11 -8.97
CA ILE A 44 1.94 -2.29 -9.99
C ILE A 44 0.75 -1.55 -9.38
N LEU A 45 0.83 -0.22 -9.34
CA LEU A 45 -0.22 0.65 -8.80
C LEU A 45 -0.90 1.44 -9.92
N THR A 46 -2.23 1.48 -9.92
CA THR A 46 -3.00 2.40 -10.76
C THR A 46 -3.18 3.76 -10.06
N GLY A 47 -3.59 4.79 -10.82
CA GLY A 47 -4.00 6.08 -10.23
C GLY A 47 -5.01 5.95 -9.09
N GLU A 48 -6.02 5.09 -9.25
CA GLU A 48 -7.01 4.82 -8.20
C GLU A 48 -6.41 4.16 -6.95
N ASP A 49 -5.43 3.27 -7.14
CA ASP A 49 -4.71 2.63 -6.03
C ASP A 49 -3.91 3.65 -5.24
N ILE A 50 -3.28 4.59 -5.94
CA ILE A 50 -2.51 5.69 -5.36
C ILE A 50 -3.42 6.60 -4.53
N GLU A 51 -4.56 7.04 -5.07
CA GLU A 51 -5.52 7.87 -4.34
C GLU A 51 -6.07 7.16 -3.10
N ARG A 52 -6.34 5.85 -3.20
CA ARG A 52 -6.81 5.06 -2.08
C ARG A 52 -5.74 4.88 -1.01
N LEU A 53 -4.47 4.71 -1.42
CA LEU A 53 -3.30 4.71 -0.55
C LEU A 53 -3.15 6.05 0.17
N ALA A 54 -3.19 7.16 -0.56
CA ALA A 54 -3.07 8.50 -0.01
C ALA A 54 -4.14 8.79 1.05
N ARG A 55 -5.40 8.43 0.79
CA ARG A 55 -6.49 8.55 1.78
C ARG A 55 -6.21 7.73 3.05
N HIS A 56 -5.80 6.47 2.91
CA HIS A 56 -5.49 5.63 4.08
C HIS A 56 -4.27 6.10 4.88
N VAL A 57 -3.27 6.70 4.22
CA VAL A 57 -2.10 7.29 4.88
C VAL A 57 -2.48 8.59 5.59
N HIS A 58 -3.37 9.40 5.01
CA HIS A 58 -3.85 10.63 5.65
C HIS A 58 -4.69 10.33 6.90
N ASP A 59 -5.51 9.28 6.85
CA ASP A 59 -6.34 8.82 7.98
C ASP A 59 -5.52 8.00 9.03
N TYR A 60 -4.20 7.88 8.85
CA TYR A 60 -3.30 7.09 9.69
C TYR A 60 -3.06 7.77 11.05
N GLY A 61 -3.72 7.28 12.11
CA GLY A 61 -3.48 7.77 13.48
C GLY A 61 -4.47 7.38 14.58
N GLN A 62 -5.54 6.61 14.31
CA GLN A 62 -6.69 6.48 15.24
C GLN A 62 -7.04 5.03 15.67
N GLY A 63 -6.16 4.03 15.58
CA GLY A 63 -6.51 2.67 16.05
C GLY A 63 -5.35 1.66 16.12
N GLY A 64 -5.63 0.43 16.63
CA GLY A 64 -4.72 -0.72 16.88
C GLY A 64 -4.06 -1.36 15.64
N PHE A 65 -3.80 -0.52 14.66
CA PHE A 65 -3.36 -0.74 13.29
C PHE A 65 -1.83 -0.66 13.13
N GLN A 66 -1.13 -0.36 14.22
CA GLN A 66 0.27 0.10 14.30
C GLN A 66 1.32 -0.97 13.89
N GLY A 67 1.03 -2.27 13.99
CA GLY A 67 2.07 -3.31 13.90
C GLY A 67 2.34 -3.89 12.50
N ARG A 68 1.32 -3.96 11.63
CA ARG A 68 1.45 -4.65 10.32
C ARG A 68 1.69 -3.69 9.16
N LEU A 69 1.14 -2.49 9.24
CA LEU A 69 1.30 -1.48 8.21
C LEU A 69 2.60 -0.70 8.33
N ASP A 70 3.26 -0.63 9.48
CA ASP A 70 4.43 0.26 9.65
C ASP A 70 5.59 0.01 8.68
N ALA A 71 5.83 -1.23 8.25
CA ALA A 71 6.90 -1.53 7.28
C ALA A 71 6.46 -1.27 5.83
N VAL A 72 5.28 -1.80 5.45
CA VAL A 72 4.72 -1.66 4.10
C VAL A 72 4.33 -0.22 3.82
N LEU A 73 3.67 0.44 4.78
CA LEU A 73 3.39 1.87 4.72
C LEU A 73 4.61 2.72 4.95
N ARG A 74 5.74 2.30 5.53
CA ARG A 74 6.93 3.17 5.45
C ARG A 74 7.40 3.33 4.00
N GLU A 75 7.49 2.22 3.27
CA GLU A 75 7.84 2.26 1.84
C GLU A 75 6.72 2.89 1.00
N LEU A 76 5.47 2.50 1.24
CA LEU A 76 4.31 3.08 0.53
C LEU A 76 3.97 4.51 0.97
N SER A 77 4.30 4.96 2.19
CA SER A 77 4.14 6.37 2.61
C SER A 77 5.31 7.22 2.14
N GLY A 78 6.50 6.65 1.93
CA GLY A 78 7.54 7.32 1.14
C GLY A 78 6.99 7.67 -0.23
N LEU A 79 6.34 6.71 -0.88
CA LEU A 79 5.65 6.91 -2.14
C LEU A 79 4.43 7.83 -2.02
N ALA A 80 3.55 7.63 -1.03
CA ALA A 80 2.36 8.44 -0.84
C ALA A 80 2.71 9.89 -0.48
N ARG A 81 3.85 10.14 0.18
CA ARG A 81 4.35 11.50 0.45
C ARG A 81 4.90 12.16 -0.81
N VAL A 82 5.50 11.39 -1.72
CA VAL A 82 5.90 11.87 -3.06
C VAL A 82 4.68 12.08 -3.97
N LEU A 83 3.63 11.27 -3.81
CA LEU A 83 2.42 11.32 -4.63
C LEU A 83 1.31 12.22 -4.06
N ALA A 84 1.35 12.58 -2.77
CA ALA A 84 0.36 13.47 -2.13
C ALA A 84 0.20 14.83 -2.83
N PRO A 85 1.27 15.48 -3.34
CA PRO A 85 1.13 16.69 -4.16
C PRO A 85 0.47 16.48 -5.52
N LEU A 86 0.40 15.24 -6.01
CA LEU A 86 -0.22 14.87 -7.30
C LEU A 86 -1.69 14.45 -7.16
N ALA A 87 -2.16 14.26 -5.93
CA ALA A 87 -3.54 13.89 -5.60
C ALA A 87 -4.40 15.10 -5.18
N ALA A 88 -3.83 16.32 -5.24
CA ALA A 88 -4.47 17.59 -4.90
C ALA A 88 -4.98 18.33 -6.15
#